data_AF-A0A958AMA5-F1
#
_entry.id   AF-A0A958AMA5-F1
#
_cell.length_a   1.000
_cell.length_b   1.000
_cell.length_c   1.000
_cell.angle_alpha   90.00
_cell.angle_beta   90.00
_cell.angle_gamma   90.00
#
_symmetry.space_group_name_H-M   'P 1'
#
loop_
_entity.id
_entity.type
_entity.pdbx_description
1 polymer ?
#
loop_
_entity_poly.entity_id
_entity_poly.type
_entity_poly.pdbx_seq_one_letter_code
_entity_poly.pdbx_strand_id
1 'polypeptide(L)'
;MRDLNYQLKQLCKRNRDGSYSTQANRARMLNQIANQLQEMGYRRMTTRSLKPKHVDALVKRWLGEGMAAGTIKNRMNCLRWWAAKVDRRNVIARSNEFYGIPDRQFYSNESKAVVVDSQALSSIQDDYVRMSLELQRAFGLRREEAIKFMPGFADQGDHI
;
A
#
# COMPACT_ATOMS: atom_id res chain seq x y z
N MET A 1 20.26 11.20 -5.16
CA MET A 1 18.82 11.05 -5.51
C MET A 1 18.62 11.67 -6.88
N ARG A 2 18.05 10.96 -7.85
CA ARG A 2 17.88 11.46 -9.23
C ARG A 2 16.77 12.52 -9.31
N ASP A 3 16.77 13.33 -10.37
CA ASP A 3 15.83 14.46 -10.53
C ASP A 3 14.37 14.07 -10.39
N LEU A 4 13.93 13.01 -11.10
CA LEU A 4 12.53 12.56 -11.01
C LEU A 4 12.18 12.12 -9.59
N ASN A 5 13.05 11.34 -8.92
CA ASN A 5 12.83 10.89 -7.54
C ASN A 5 12.68 12.08 -6.58
N TYR A 6 13.55 13.08 -6.73
CA TYR A 6 13.48 14.29 -5.92
C TYR A 6 12.18 15.07 -6.19
N GLN A 7 11.82 15.29 -7.45
CA GLN A 7 10.61 16.01 -7.80
C GLN A 7 9.34 15.28 -7.33
N LEU A 8 9.28 13.95 -7.43
CA LEU A 8 8.16 13.16 -6.91
C LEU A 8 8.09 13.20 -5.38
N LYS A 9 9.23 13.19 -4.69
CA LYS A 9 9.29 13.40 -3.24
C LYS A 9 8.73 14.76 -2.86
N GLN A 10 9.09 15.82 -3.59
CA GLN A 10 8.54 17.17 -3.37
C GLN A 10 7.04 17.23 -3.68
N LEU A 11 6.59 16.54 -4.73
CA LEU A 11 5.17 16.45 -5.07
C LEU A 11 4.36 15.82 -3.92
N CYS A 12 4.88 14.76 -3.29
CA CYS A 12 4.28 14.14 -2.11
C CYS A 12 4.25 15.10 -0.90
N LYS A 13 5.35 15.82 -0.65
CA LYS A 13 5.41 16.78 0.47
C LYS A 13 4.37 17.91 0.33
N ARG A 14 4.15 18.39 -0.89
CA ARG A 14 3.17 19.45 -1.20
C ARG A 14 1.72 18.96 -1.18
N ASN A 15 1.49 17.65 -1.32
CA ASN A 15 0.16 17.05 -1.43
C ASN A 15 -0.02 15.93 -0.41
N ARG A 16 -0.46 16.33 0.80
CA ARG A 16 -0.61 15.44 1.96
C ARG A 16 -1.95 14.70 1.99
N ASP A 17 -2.36 14.12 0.87
CA ASP A 17 -3.66 13.43 0.78
C ASP A 17 -3.60 12.04 1.44
N GLY A 18 -4.54 11.76 2.34
CA GLY A 18 -4.69 10.50 3.06
C GLY A 18 -3.91 10.44 4.37
N SER A 19 -3.97 9.31 5.07
CA SER A 19 -3.26 9.09 6.33
C SER A 19 -1.74 9.18 6.18
N TYR A 20 -1.01 9.36 7.29
CA TYR A 20 0.46 9.33 7.30
C TYR A 20 1.04 8.06 6.68
N SER A 21 0.45 6.89 6.98
CA SER A 21 0.85 5.62 6.38
C SER A 21 0.63 5.59 4.87
N THR A 22 -0.51 6.12 4.40
CA THR A 22 -0.82 6.24 2.97
C THR A 22 0.18 7.16 2.26
N GLN A 23 0.50 8.31 2.85
CA GLN A 23 1.48 9.27 2.32
C GLN A 23 2.87 8.64 2.23
N ALA A 24 3.32 7.94 3.28
CA ALA A 24 4.61 7.25 3.31
C ALA A 24 4.70 6.13 2.27
N ASN A 25 3.63 5.33 2.14
CA ASN A 25 3.54 4.26 1.15
C ASN A 25 3.62 4.81 -0.28
N ARG A 26 2.89 5.89 -0.56
CA ARG A 26 2.90 6.56 -1.86
C ARG A 26 4.30 7.10 -2.20
N ALA A 27 4.96 7.78 -1.26
CA ALA A 27 6.30 8.31 -1.47
C ALA A 27 7.32 7.19 -1.78
N ARG A 28 7.26 6.07 -1.05
CA ARG A 28 8.11 4.89 -1.31
C ARG A 28 7.84 4.30 -2.69
N MET A 29 6.57 4.09 -3.06
CA MET A 29 6.20 3.54 -4.36
C MET A 29 6.62 4.44 -5.52
N LEU A 30 6.39 5.76 -5.43
CA LEU A 30 6.81 6.70 -6.48
C LEU A 30 8.33 6.76 -6.65
N ASN A 31 9.07 6.65 -5.55
CA ASN A 31 10.54 6.57 -5.58
C ASN A 31 11.02 5.28 -6.29
N GLN A 32 10.38 4.14 -6.01
CA GLN A 32 10.66 2.87 -6.71
C GLN A 32 10.32 2.97 -8.20
N ILE A 33 9.15 3.49 -8.55
CA ILE A 33 8.71 3.69 -9.93
C ILE A 33 9.71 4.57 -10.71
N ALA A 34 10.20 5.65 -10.11
CA ALA A 34 11.20 6.51 -10.75
C ALA A 34 12.53 5.78 -11.02
N ASN A 35 12.96 4.90 -10.11
CA ASN A 35 14.13 4.06 -10.34
C ASN A 35 13.91 3.09 -11.50
N GLN A 36 12.75 2.43 -11.53
CA GLN A 36 12.41 1.48 -12.58
C GLN A 36 12.31 2.13 -13.96
N LEU A 37 11.76 3.34 -14.05
CA LEU A 37 11.73 4.11 -15.29
C LEU A 37 13.15 4.40 -15.81
N GLN A 38 14.05 4.80 -14.91
CA GLN A 38 15.45 5.05 -15.28
C GLN A 38 16.16 3.76 -15.72
N GLU A 39 15.94 2.64 -15.02
CA GLU A 39 16.51 1.32 -15.38
C GLU A 39 16.07 0.88 -16.78
N MET A 40 14.82 1.17 -17.16
CA MET A 40 14.30 0.92 -18.51
C MET A 40 14.77 1.96 -19.56
N GLY A 41 15.66 2.88 -19.19
CA GLY A 41 16.25 3.86 -20.11
C GLY A 41 15.47 5.17 -20.24
N TYR A 42 14.38 5.38 -19.49
CA TYR A 42 13.66 6.66 -19.49
C TYR A 42 14.39 7.69 -18.62
N ARG A 43 15.35 8.38 -19.24
CA ARG A 43 16.22 9.37 -18.58
C ARG A 43 15.65 10.78 -18.69
N ARG A 44 16.15 11.70 -17.84
CA ARG A 44 15.81 13.13 -17.82
C ARG A 44 14.30 13.40 -17.69
N MET A 45 13.61 12.51 -17.00
CA MET A 45 12.18 12.64 -16.73
C MET A 45 11.92 13.71 -15.66
N THR A 46 10.82 14.43 -15.82
CA THR A 46 10.25 15.35 -14.84
C THR A 46 8.87 14.86 -14.40
N THR A 47 8.30 15.48 -13.36
CA THR A 47 6.92 15.19 -12.91
C THR A 47 5.85 15.35 -14.01
N ARG A 48 6.10 16.14 -15.06
CA ARG A 48 5.17 16.32 -16.20
C ARG A 48 5.49 15.47 -17.42
N SER A 49 6.56 14.68 -17.37
CA SER A 49 7.04 13.88 -18.50
C SER A 49 6.34 12.51 -18.64
N LEU A 50 5.47 12.13 -17.71
CA LEU A 50 4.71 10.88 -17.79
C LEU A 50 3.86 10.85 -19.08
N LYS A 51 3.91 9.72 -19.78
CA LYS A 51 3.22 9.46 -21.07
C LYS A 51 2.71 8.02 -21.05
N PRO A 52 1.69 7.66 -21.87
CA PRO A 52 1.14 6.30 -21.93
C PRO A 52 2.22 5.21 -22.05
N LYS A 53 3.19 5.38 -22.96
CA LYS A 53 4.31 4.44 -23.15
C LYS A 53 5.10 4.10 -21.88
N HIS A 54 5.22 5.04 -20.94
CA HIS A 54 5.93 4.81 -19.67
C HIS A 54 5.10 3.91 -18.74
N VAL A 55 3.78 4.10 -18.76
CA VAL A 55 2.84 3.28 -17.99
C VAL A 55 2.80 1.87 -18.57
N ASP A 56 2.68 1.74 -19.90
CA ASP A 56 2.68 0.46 -20.60
C ASP A 56 3.97 -0.34 -20.30
N ALA A 57 5.13 0.31 -20.38
CA ALA A 57 6.42 -0.31 -20.08
C ALA A 57 6.52 -0.76 -18.61
N LEU A 58 6.05 0.07 -17.67
CA LEU A 58 6.02 -0.29 -16.25
C LEU A 58 5.11 -1.49 -16.00
N VAL A 59 3.88 -1.50 -16.52
CA VAL A 59 2.96 -2.63 -16.32
C VAL A 59 3.50 -3.89 -16.97
N LYS A 60 4.03 -3.81 -18.20
CA LYS A 60 4.65 -4.94 -18.88
C LYS A 60 5.80 -5.53 -18.06
N ARG A 61 6.69 -4.68 -17.52
CA ARG A 61 7.76 -5.11 -16.62
C ARG A 61 7.20 -5.81 -15.39
N TRP A 62 6.20 -5.23 -14.74
CA TRP A 62 5.65 -5.77 -13.50
C TRP A 62 4.95 -7.12 -13.68
N LEU A 63 4.21 -7.28 -14.78
CA LEU A 63 3.62 -8.55 -15.16
C LEU A 63 4.69 -9.59 -15.50
N GLY A 64 5.73 -9.20 -16.25
CA GLY A 64 6.86 -10.08 -16.57
C GLY A 64 7.68 -10.52 -15.35
N GLU A 65 7.74 -9.69 -14.31
CA GLU A 65 8.34 -10.01 -13.00
C GLU A 65 7.43 -10.87 -12.11
N GLY A 66 6.21 -11.23 -12.55
CA GLY A 66 5.28 -12.06 -11.77
C GLY A 66 4.75 -11.39 -10.51
N MET A 67 4.71 -10.05 -10.45
CA MET A 67 4.21 -9.35 -9.25
C MET A 67 2.73 -9.63 -8.99
N ALA A 68 2.39 -9.75 -7.70
CA ALA A 68 1.01 -9.91 -7.28
C ALA A 68 0.10 -8.79 -7.81
N ALA A 69 -1.09 -9.17 -8.30
CA ALA A 69 -2.07 -8.25 -8.89
C ALA A 69 -2.38 -7.06 -7.98
N GLY A 70 -2.53 -7.30 -6.67
CA GLY A 70 -2.77 -6.24 -5.68
C GLY A 70 -1.64 -5.21 -5.61
N THR A 71 -0.38 -5.65 -5.72
CA THR A 71 0.80 -4.76 -5.74
C THR A 71 0.79 -3.90 -6.99
N ILE A 72 0.47 -4.48 -8.15
CA ILE A 72 0.37 -3.75 -9.42
C ILE A 72 -0.76 -2.72 -9.34
N LYS A 73 -1.94 -3.09 -8.85
CA LYS A 73 -3.08 -2.16 -8.65
C LYS A 73 -2.71 -1.01 -7.70
N ASN A 74 -1.96 -1.26 -6.63
CA ASN A 74 -1.46 -0.21 -5.72
C ASN A 74 -0.49 0.76 -6.41
N ARG A 75 0.42 0.25 -7.25
CA ARG A 75 1.32 1.09 -8.05
C ARG A 75 0.56 1.91 -9.09
N MET A 76 -0.45 1.33 -9.75
CA MET A 76 -1.34 2.05 -10.66
C MET A 76 -2.09 3.19 -9.96
N ASN A 77 -2.55 2.99 -8.72
CA ASN A 77 -3.15 4.07 -7.93
C ASN A 77 -2.16 5.21 -7.68
N CYS A 78 -0.89 4.90 -7.39
CA CYS A 78 0.15 5.92 -7.24
C CYS A 78 0.43 6.67 -8.56
N LEU A 79 0.46 5.96 -9.69
CA LEU A 79 0.63 6.58 -11.02
C LEU A 79 -0.55 7.51 -11.36
N ARG A 80 -1.80 7.08 -11.13
CA ARG A 80 -3.00 7.91 -11.33
C ARG A 80 -3.01 9.13 -10.42
N TRP A 81 -2.61 8.96 -9.16
CA TRP A 81 -2.45 10.07 -8.24
C TRP A 81 -1.40 11.06 -8.75
N TRP A 82 -0.23 10.59 -9.18
CA TRP A 82 0.82 11.44 -9.73
C TRP A 82 0.30 12.20 -10.96
N ALA A 83 -0.31 11.50 -11.93
CA ALA A 83 -0.88 12.11 -13.13
C ALA A 83 -1.94 13.17 -12.79
N ALA A 84 -2.80 12.91 -11.80
CA ALA A 84 -3.80 13.87 -11.34
C ALA A 84 -3.18 15.14 -10.75
N LYS A 85 -2.12 15.00 -9.94
CA LYS A 85 -1.45 16.16 -9.31
C LYS A 85 -0.67 17.06 -10.25
N VAL A 86 -0.45 16.62 -11.49
CA VAL A 86 0.16 17.42 -12.55
C VAL A 86 -0.81 17.73 -13.70
N ASP A 87 -2.10 17.49 -13.48
CA ASP A 87 -3.19 17.71 -14.43
C ASP A 87 -3.02 16.98 -15.79
N ARG A 88 -2.63 15.71 -15.71
CA ARG A 88 -2.36 14.85 -16.88
C ARG A 88 -3.05 13.50 -16.76
N ARG A 89 -4.26 13.46 -16.22
CA ARG A 89 -5.02 12.21 -15.96
C ARG A 89 -5.20 11.36 -17.22
N ASN A 90 -5.29 11.99 -18.39
CA ASN A 90 -5.45 11.35 -19.69
C ASN A 90 -4.25 10.51 -20.15
N VAL A 91 -3.09 10.58 -19.48
CA VAL A 91 -1.93 9.74 -19.83
C VAL A 91 -2.03 8.30 -19.31
N ILE A 92 -3.07 8.00 -18.52
CA ILE A 92 -3.30 6.68 -17.91
C ILE A 92 -4.75 6.27 -18.22
N ALA A 93 -4.94 5.04 -18.68
CA ALA A 93 -6.27 4.48 -18.89
C ALA A 93 -7.04 4.36 -17.56
N ARG A 94 -8.36 4.55 -17.65
CA ARG A 94 -9.25 4.53 -16.48
C ARG A 94 -9.32 3.15 -15.85
N SER A 95 -9.48 2.10 -16.66
CA SER A 95 -9.52 0.71 -16.20
C SER A 95 -8.13 0.10 -16.12
N ASN A 96 -7.94 -0.81 -15.17
CA ASN A 96 -6.75 -1.67 -15.08
C ASN A 96 -6.80 -2.80 -16.13
N GLU A 97 -7.98 -3.19 -16.60
CA GLU A 97 -8.18 -4.23 -17.62
C GLU A 97 -7.50 -3.84 -18.94
N PHE A 98 -7.50 -2.55 -19.28
CA PHE A 98 -6.78 -2.01 -20.44
C PHE A 98 -5.31 -2.45 -20.48
N TYR A 99 -4.70 -2.60 -19.31
CA TYR A 99 -3.30 -2.99 -19.17
C TYR A 99 -3.11 -4.50 -18.94
N GLY A 100 -4.18 -5.31 -19.02
CA GLY A 100 -4.14 -6.74 -18.74
C GLY A 100 -3.84 -7.08 -17.28
N ILE A 101 -4.08 -6.16 -16.35
CA ILE A 101 -3.83 -6.42 -14.92
C ILE A 101 -4.98 -7.29 -14.38
N PRO A 102 -4.69 -8.51 -13.89
CA PRO A 102 -5.73 -9.43 -13.46
C PRO A 102 -6.45 -8.94 -12.22
N ASP A 103 -7.61 -9.54 -11.95
CA ASP A 103 -8.33 -9.26 -10.73
C ASP A 103 -7.61 -9.74 -9.48
N ARG A 104 -7.90 -9.05 -8.38
CA ARG A 104 -7.31 -9.41 -7.10
C ARG A 104 -8.07 -10.63 -6.62
N GLN A 105 -7.37 -11.76 -6.44
CA GLN A 105 -7.92 -12.84 -5.64
C GLN A 105 -8.00 -12.37 -4.19
N PHE A 106 -9.23 -12.22 -3.69
CA PHE A 106 -9.50 -11.74 -2.33
C PHE A 106 -9.45 -12.87 -1.29
N TYR A 107 -9.53 -14.12 -1.75
CA TYR A 107 -9.49 -15.31 -0.91
C TYR A 107 -8.16 -16.02 -1.11
N SER A 108 -7.41 -16.16 -0.02
CA SER A 108 -6.29 -17.10 0.07
C SER A 108 -6.87 -18.43 0.52
N ASN A 109 -6.63 -19.51 -0.21
CA ASN A 109 -7.03 -20.86 0.23
C ASN A 109 -6.24 -21.32 1.45
N GLU A 110 -5.11 -20.67 1.74
CA GLU A 110 -4.29 -20.93 2.91
C GLU A 110 -4.54 -19.87 3.98
N SER A 111 -4.95 -20.33 5.16
CA SER A 111 -5.02 -19.49 6.34
C SER A 111 -3.62 -19.18 6.84
N LYS A 112 -3.30 -17.89 6.95
CA LYS A 112 -2.08 -17.41 7.64
C LYS A 112 -2.35 -17.12 9.12
N ALA A 113 -3.52 -17.50 9.63
CA ALA A 113 -3.86 -17.28 11.03
C ALA A 113 -2.93 -18.11 11.91
N VAL A 114 -2.28 -17.45 12.85
CA VAL A 114 -1.49 -18.11 13.89
C VAL A 114 -2.38 -18.23 15.11
N VAL A 115 -2.62 -19.46 15.56
CA VAL A 115 -3.33 -19.71 16.81
C VAL A 115 -2.32 -19.59 17.94
N VAL A 116 -2.55 -18.64 18.85
CA VAL A 116 -1.78 -18.51 20.08
C VAL A 116 -2.48 -19.35 21.14
N ASP A 117 -1.89 -20.49 21.47
CA ASP A 117 -2.39 -21.35 22.54
C ASP A 117 -2.15 -20.73 23.93
N SER A 118 -2.79 -21.30 24.95
CA SER A 118 -2.70 -20.80 26.32
C SER A 118 -1.27 -20.86 26.88
N GLN A 119 -0.46 -21.83 26.45
CA GLN A 119 0.91 -21.98 26.92
C GLN A 119 1.80 -20.86 26.36
N ALA A 120 1.73 -20.62 25.05
CA ALA A 120 2.41 -19.52 24.37
C ALA A 120 1.99 -18.17 24.95
N LEU A 121 0.69 -17.97 25.20
CA LEU A 121 0.17 -16.74 25.78
C LEU A 121 0.68 -16.51 27.22
N SER A 122 0.73 -17.57 28.04
CA SER A 122 1.26 -17.50 29.41
C SER A 122 2.77 -17.23 29.47
N SER A 123 3.51 -17.58 28.42
CA SER A 123 4.95 -17.35 28.33
C SER A 123 5.34 -15.88 28.05
N ILE A 124 4.38 -15.07 27.59
CA ILE A 124 4.60 -13.64 27.31
C ILE A 124 4.66 -12.89 28.64
N GLN A 125 5.79 -12.27 28.94
CA GLN A 125 5.99 -11.59 30.23
C GLN A 125 5.25 -10.25 30.35
N ASP A 126 5.08 -9.53 29.23
CA ASP A 126 4.42 -8.23 29.23
C ASP A 126 2.90 -8.39 29.24
N ASP A 127 2.25 -7.92 30.30
CA ASP A 127 0.81 -8.04 30.51
C ASP A 127 -0.01 -7.29 29.45
N TYR A 128 0.48 -6.15 28.93
CA TYR A 128 -0.23 -5.40 27.88
C TYR A 128 -0.16 -6.11 26.53
N VAL A 129 0.99 -6.72 26.21
CA VAL A 129 1.13 -7.55 25.02
C VAL A 129 0.21 -8.77 25.13
N ARG A 130 0.19 -9.44 26.29
CA ARG A 130 -0.71 -10.58 26.55
C ARG A 130 -2.17 -10.19 26.35
N MET A 131 -2.62 -9.11 27.02
CA MET A 131 -3.99 -8.59 26.91
C MET A 131 -4.36 -8.23 25.46
N SER A 132 -3.45 -7.60 24.71
CA SER A 132 -3.70 -7.26 23.30
C SER A 132 -3.89 -8.49 22.41
N LEU A 133 -3.24 -9.62 22.72
CA LEU A 133 -3.43 -10.87 21.98
C LEU A 133 -4.74 -11.57 22.39
N GLU A 134 -5.10 -11.50 23.66
CA GLU A 134 -6.39 -12.00 24.15
C GLU A 134 -7.57 -11.26 23.51
N LEU A 135 -7.50 -9.94 23.41
CA LEU A 135 -8.51 -9.12 22.73
C LEU A 135 -8.63 -9.48 21.24
N GLN A 136 -7.51 -9.67 20.54
CA GLN A 136 -7.52 -10.12 19.14
C GLN A 136 -8.16 -11.51 19.01
N ARG A 137 -7.86 -12.43 19.93
CA ARG A 137 -8.38 -13.80 19.93
C ARG A 137 -9.89 -13.84 20.24
N ALA A 138 -10.34 -13.09 21.23
CA ALA A 138 -11.72 -13.12 21.71
C ALA A 138 -12.68 -12.39 20.76
N PHE A 139 -12.24 -11.26 20.20
CA PHE A 139 -13.13 -10.34 19.47
C PHE A 139 -12.75 -10.15 17.99
N GLY A 140 -11.68 -10.79 17.52
CA GLY A 140 -11.23 -10.64 16.13
C GLY A 140 -10.68 -9.26 15.80
N LEU A 141 -10.30 -8.47 16.82
CA LEU A 141 -9.72 -7.14 16.62
C LEU A 141 -8.46 -7.23 15.77
N ARG A 142 -8.20 -6.21 14.96
CA ARG A 142 -6.89 -6.03 14.33
C ARG A 142 -5.88 -5.62 15.39
N ARG A 143 -4.60 -5.92 15.16
CA ARG A 143 -3.50 -5.56 16.06
C ARG A 143 -3.54 -4.11 16.57
N GLU A 144 -3.80 -3.15 15.69
CA GLU A 144 -3.87 -1.74 16.07
C GLU A 144 -5.11 -1.41 16.91
N GLU A 145 -6.25 -2.04 16.64
CA GLU A 145 -7.49 -1.89 17.39
C GLU A 145 -7.31 -2.45 18.82
N ALA A 146 -6.68 -3.63 18.95
CA ALA A 146 -6.43 -4.25 20.25
C ALA A 146 -5.41 -3.48 21.11
N ILE A 147 -4.34 -2.94 20.50
CA ILE A 147 -3.34 -2.14 21.23
C ILE A 147 -3.94 -0.81 21.71
N LYS A 148 -4.89 -0.25 20.95
CA LYS A 148 -5.54 1.04 21.26
C LYS A 148 -6.87 0.87 21.97
N PHE A 149 -7.18 -0.34 22.45
CA PHE A 149 -8.46 -0.65 23.06
C PHE A 149 -8.66 0.16 24.35
N MET A 150 -9.81 0.81 24.47
CA MET A 150 -10.17 1.61 25.64
C MET A 150 -11.49 1.06 26.21
N PRO A 151 -11.46 0.30 27.33
CA PRO A 151 -12.65 -0.39 27.83
C PRO A 151 -13.86 0.52 28.04
N GLY A 152 -13.68 1.68 28.68
CA GLY A 152 -14.79 2.61 28.94
C GLY A 152 -15.37 3.29 27.69
N PHE A 153 -14.72 3.20 26.54
CA PHE A 153 -15.27 3.65 25.25
C PHE A 153 -15.83 2.48 24.44
N ALA A 154 -15.15 1.34 24.47
CA ALA A 154 -15.51 0.17 23.68
C ALA A 154 -16.72 -0.57 24.25
N ASP A 155 -16.83 -0.71 25.57
CA ASP A 155 -17.96 -1.42 26.19
C ASP A 155 -19.26 -0.61 26.05
N GLN A 156 -20.17 -1.10 25.18
CA GLN A 156 -21.52 -0.55 25.00
C GLN A 156 -22.58 -1.37 25.76
N GLY A 157 -22.17 -2.32 26.60
CA GLY A 157 -23.02 -3.19 27.41
C GLY A 157 -23.44 -4.47 26.70
N ASP A 158 -23.95 -4.38 25.47
CA ASP A 158 -24.37 -5.54 24.66
C ASP A 158 -23.39 -5.89 23.53
N HIS A 159 -22.47 -4.99 23.20
CA HIS A 159 -21.40 -5.18 22.23
C HIS A 159 -20.18 -4.33 22.56
N ILE A 160 -19.10 -4.56 21.80
CA ILE A 160 -17.90 -3.72 21.79
C ILE A 160 -17.61 -3.14 20.39
#